data_AF-A0A5A7M6A3-F1
#
_entry.id   AF-A0A5A7M6A3-F1
#
_cell.length_a   1.000
_cell.length_b   1.000
_cell.length_c   1.000
_cell.angle_alpha   90.00
_cell.angle_beta   90.00
_cell.angle_gamma   90.00
#
_symmetry.space_group_name_H-M   'P 1'
#
loop_
_entity.id
_entity.type
_entity.pdbx_description
1 polymer ?
#
loop_
_entity_poly.entity_id
_entity_poly.type
_entity_poly.pdbx_seq_one_letter_code
_entity_poly.pdbx_strand_id
1 'polypeptide(L)'
;MTALNTSAARNAVAAQSLPSFAPLYTTPIDSTSDPQARLSHREARQLVCEIRTWARQFNAPDAKALAAAMDDMERLLLWLWTEMDESLLRLTLAESASTPEKAAELRAVAMQFLGRWLGRQSTAQG
;
A
#
# COMPACT_ATOMS: atom_id res chain seq x y z
N MET A 1 -43.78 33.94 27.25
CA MET A 1 -42.37 33.96 26.80
C MET A 1 -41.78 32.57 26.93
N THR A 2 -41.98 31.70 25.94
CA THR A 2 -41.48 30.32 25.90
C THR A 2 -40.45 30.19 24.79
N ALA A 3 -39.24 30.70 25.05
CA ALA A 3 -38.12 30.68 24.11
C ALA A 3 -36.81 30.22 24.78
N LEU A 4 -36.91 29.29 25.75
CA LEU A 4 -35.74 28.77 26.48
C LEU A 4 -35.56 27.25 26.39
N ASN A 5 -36.57 26.49 25.94
CA ASN A 5 -36.47 25.02 25.87
C ASN A 5 -35.92 24.48 24.54
N THR A 6 -35.75 25.32 23.51
CA THR A 6 -35.27 24.87 22.19
C THR A 6 -33.73 24.83 22.08
N SER A 7 -33.02 25.53 22.97
CA SER A 7 -31.54 25.63 22.92
C SER A 7 -30.85 24.43 23.58
N ALA A 8 -31.38 23.93 24.70
CA ALA A 8 -30.83 22.77 25.40
C ALA A 8 -30.98 21.46 24.59
N ALA A 9 -32.09 21.31 23.86
CA ALA A 9 -32.32 20.14 23.01
C ALA A 9 -31.36 20.07 21.80
N ARG A 10 -30.95 21.21 21.23
CA ARG A 10 -29.96 21.24 20.13
C ARG A 10 -28.55 20.89 20.61
N ASN A 11 -28.17 21.31 21.81
CA ASN A 11 -26.86 20.97 22.39
C ASN A 11 -26.79 19.51 22.89
N ALA A 12 -27.92 18.90 23.26
CA ALA A 12 -27.98 17.48 23.61
C ALA A 12 -27.81 16.54 22.39
N VAL A 13 -28.14 17.00 21.18
CA VAL A 13 -27.88 16.24 19.94
C VAL A 13 -26.42 16.36 19.49
N ALA A 14 -25.72 17.42 19.88
CA ALA A 14 -24.28 17.60 19.64
C ALA A 14 -23.39 16.77 20.60
N ALA A 15 -23.97 16.14 21.62
CA ALA A 15 -23.31 15.20 22.52
C ALA A 15 -23.48 13.74 22.07
N GLN A 16 -23.85 13.49 20.81
CA GLN A 16 -23.55 12.21 20.19
C GLN A 16 -22.03 12.14 20.10
N SER A 17 -21.44 11.33 20.99
CA SER A 17 -20.02 10.96 20.97
C SER A 17 -19.55 10.82 19.53
N LEU A 18 -18.71 11.75 19.08
CA LEU A 18 -17.95 11.57 17.84
C LEU A 18 -17.38 10.14 17.89
N PRO A 19 -17.55 9.34 16.83
CA PRO A 19 -16.97 8.01 16.80
C PRO A 19 -15.49 8.15 17.20
N SER A 20 -15.04 7.36 18.16
CA SER A 20 -13.65 7.35 18.55
C SER A 20 -12.86 6.76 17.39
N PHE A 21 -12.37 7.62 16.50
CA PHE A 21 -11.57 7.21 15.37
C PHE A 21 -10.15 6.95 15.86
N ALA A 22 -9.61 5.78 15.54
CA ALA A 22 -8.21 5.50 15.80
C ALA A 22 -7.37 6.35 14.83
N PRO A 23 -6.47 7.21 15.33
CA PRO A 23 -5.56 7.97 14.49
C PRO A 23 -4.65 7.01 13.70
N LEU A 24 -4.14 7.44 12.55
CA LEU A 24 -3.12 6.68 11.82
C LEU A 24 -1.91 6.48 12.74
N TYR A 25 -1.61 5.23 13.06
CA TYR A 25 -0.52 4.85 13.95
C TYR A 25 0.82 4.89 13.21
N THR A 26 1.31 6.10 12.90
CA THR A 26 2.74 6.37 12.98
C THR A 26 3.67 5.46 12.17
N THR A 27 3.38 5.13 10.90
CA THR A 27 4.51 4.93 9.98
C THR A 27 5.17 6.32 9.84
N PRO A 28 6.40 6.55 10.36
CA PRO A 28 7.07 7.79 10.04
C PRO A 28 7.29 7.76 8.54
N ILE A 29 6.51 8.55 7.81
CA ILE A 29 7.02 9.11 6.58
C ILE A 29 8.12 10.01 7.11
N ASP A 30 9.33 9.48 7.21
CA ASP A 30 10.46 10.27 7.67
C ASP A 30 10.36 11.61 6.97
N SER A 31 10.26 12.68 7.75
CA SER A 31 10.47 14.02 7.25
C SER A 31 11.95 14.20 6.94
N THR A 32 12.57 13.21 6.30
CA THR A 32 13.78 13.43 5.55
C THR A 32 13.38 14.44 4.51
N SER A 33 14.01 15.62 4.59
CA SER A 33 14.03 16.64 3.54
C SER A 33 14.53 16.12 2.18
N ASP A 34 14.77 14.81 2.08
CA ASP A 34 15.21 14.08 0.92
C ASP A 34 13.99 13.41 0.24
N PRO A 35 13.50 13.95 -0.89
CA PRO A 35 12.46 13.33 -1.69
C PRO A 35 12.86 11.97 -2.29
N GLN A 36 14.11 11.51 -2.10
CA GLN A 36 14.58 10.19 -2.51
C GLN A 36 14.55 9.14 -1.40
N ALA A 37 14.15 9.48 -0.16
CA ALA A 37 14.00 8.49 0.90
C ALA A 37 12.92 7.48 0.52
N ARG A 38 13.33 6.29 0.10
CA ARG A 38 12.43 5.21 -0.31
C ARG A 38 12.00 4.44 0.94
N LEU A 39 10.70 4.37 1.18
CA LEU A 39 10.13 3.47 2.18
C LEU A 39 10.63 2.04 1.94
N SER A 40 11.05 1.37 3.00
CA SER A 40 11.30 -0.07 2.94
C SER A 40 10.01 -0.84 2.62
N HIS A 41 10.13 -2.08 2.15
CA HIS A 41 8.99 -2.97 1.92
C HIS A 41 8.06 -3.03 3.15
N ARG A 42 8.63 -3.20 4.34
CA ARG A 42 7.87 -3.28 5.58
C ARG A 42 7.06 -2.01 5.85
N GLU A 43 7.67 -0.84 5.66
CA GLU A 43 7.02 0.46 5.89
C GLU A 43 5.93 0.74 4.85
N ALA A 44 6.18 0.43 3.58
CA ALA A 44 5.18 0.61 2.52
C ALA A 44 3.93 -0.25 2.78
N ARG A 45 4.10 -1.51 3.21
CA ARG A 45 2.96 -2.37 3.58
C ARG A 45 2.25 -1.88 4.83
N GLN A 46 3.01 -1.48 5.85
CA GLN A 46 2.46 -0.96 7.08
C GLN A 46 1.59 0.27 6.81
N LEU A 47 2.06 1.20 5.99
CA LEU A 47 1.32 2.39 5.59
C LEU A 47 0.01 2.04 4.87
N VAL A 48 0.05 1.14 3.89
CA VAL A 48 -1.16 0.68 3.17
C VAL A 48 -2.17 0.05 4.13
N CYS A 49 -1.71 -0.78 5.07
CA CYS A 49 -2.56 -1.39 6.08
C CYS A 49 -3.17 -0.36 7.05
N GLU A 50 -2.39 0.64 7.48
CA GLU A 50 -2.84 1.72 8.34
C GLU A 50 -3.92 2.56 7.64
N ILE A 51 -3.68 3.02 6.41
CA ILE A 51 -4.65 3.81 5.63
C ILE A 51 -5.93 3.03 5.40
N ARG A 52 -5.82 1.74 5.05
CA ARG A 52 -6.99 0.88 4.87
C ARG A 52 -7.80 0.74 6.15
N THR A 53 -7.13 0.48 7.27
CA THR A 53 -7.76 0.30 8.57
C THR A 53 -8.43 1.58 9.02
N TRP A 54 -7.78 2.72 8.79
CA TRP A 54 -8.35 4.05 9.04
C TRP A 54 -9.57 4.32 8.18
N ALA A 55 -9.49 4.12 6.86
CA ALA A 55 -10.59 4.36 5.93
C ALA A 55 -11.83 3.51 6.27
N ARG A 56 -11.65 2.26 6.70
CA ARG A 56 -12.75 1.37 7.08
C ARG A 56 -13.56 1.85 8.29
N GLN A 57 -13.05 2.81 9.07
CA GLN A 57 -13.79 3.39 10.20
C GLN A 57 -14.92 4.33 9.75
N PHE A 58 -14.90 4.79 8.50
CA PHE A 58 -15.87 5.75 7.98
C PHE A 58 -16.91 5.06 7.09
N ASN A 59 -18.19 5.27 7.37
CA ASN A 59 -19.29 4.80 6.51
C ASN A 59 -19.60 5.81 5.39
N ALA A 60 -18.59 6.17 4.59
CA ALA A 60 -18.71 7.08 3.46
C ALA A 60 -18.27 6.38 2.15
N PRO A 61 -18.84 6.75 0.98
CA PRO A 61 -18.45 6.17 -0.30
C PRO A 61 -16.95 6.31 -0.60
N ASP A 62 -16.39 7.50 -0.36
CA ASP A 62 -14.97 7.78 -0.59
C ASP A 62 -14.06 6.92 0.28
N ALA A 63 -14.48 6.65 1.52
CA ALA A 63 -13.71 5.82 2.45
C ALA A 63 -13.72 4.34 2.03
N LYS A 64 -14.84 3.86 1.49
CA LYS A 64 -14.93 2.51 0.88
C LYS A 64 -14.06 2.41 -0.36
N ALA A 65 -14.06 3.43 -1.22
CA ALA A 65 -13.21 3.50 -2.40
C ALA A 65 -11.72 3.52 -2.02
N LEU A 66 -11.35 4.31 -1.01
CA LEU A 66 -9.98 4.36 -0.49
C LEU A 66 -9.54 3.01 0.08
N ALA A 67 -10.39 2.35 0.87
CA ALA A 67 -10.08 1.02 1.41
C ALA A 67 -9.86 -0.01 0.29
N ALA A 68 -10.70 0.01 -0.75
CA ALA A 68 -10.54 -0.85 -1.93
C ALA A 68 -9.24 -0.55 -2.69
N ALA A 69 -8.92 0.73 -2.90
CA ALA A 69 -7.66 1.14 -3.53
C ALA A 69 -6.44 0.68 -2.73
N MET A 70 -6.51 0.70 -1.39
CA MET A 70 -5.45 0.16 -0.53
C MET A 70 -5.36 -1.37 -0.56
N ASP A 71 -6.48 -2.08 -0.72
CA ASP A 71 -6.48 -3.54 -0.95
C ASP A 71 -5.77 -3.87 -2.29
N ASP A 72 -6.04 -3.11 -3.35
CA ASP A 72 -5.37 -3.28 -4.65
C ASP A 72 -3.89 -2.90 -4.59
N MET A 73 -3.54 -1.82 -3.89
CA MET A 73 -2.15 -1.42 -3.69
C MET A 73 -1.33 -2.50 -2.97
N GLU A 74 -1.88 -3.14 -1.93
CA GLU A 74 -1.18 -4.27 -1.28
C GLU A 74 -0.98 -5.46 -2.22
N ARG A 75 -1.99 -5.79 -3.04
CA ARG A 75 -1.85 -6.87 -4.03
C ARG A 75 -0.76 -6.58 -5.05
N LEU A 76 -0.72 -5.35 -5.57
CA LEU A 76 0.31 -4.91 -6.52
C LEU A 76 1.71 -4.97 -5.89
N LEU A 77 1.83 -4.48 -4.67
CA LEU A 77 3.07 -4.49 -3.91
C LEU A 77 3.56 -5.93 -3.66
N LEU A 78 2.69 -6.82 -3.16
CA LEU A 78 3.01 -8.24 -2.96
C LEU A 78 3.45 -8.92 -4.25
N TRP A 79 2.74 -8.69 -5.34
CA TRP A 79 3.07 -9.30 -6.62
C TRP A 79 4.42 -8.80 -7.15
N LEU A 80 4.66 -7.49 -7.10
CA LEU A 80 5.92 -6.89 -7.53
C LEU A 80 7.11 -7.48 -6.77
N TRP A 81 7.02 -7.53 -5.44
CA TRP A 81 8.11 -8.08 -4.64
C TRP A 81 8.31 -9.57 -4.90
N THR A 82 7.24 -10.33 -5.09
CA THR A 82 7.34 -11.75 -5.46
C THR A 82 8.05 -11.94 -6.80
N GLU A 83 7.73 -11.13 -7.81
CA GLU A 83 8.40 -11.19 -9.12
C GLU A 83 9.89 -10.78 -9.01
N MET A 84 10.23 -9.81 -8.17
CA MET A 84 11.61 -9.41 -7.89
C MET A 84 12.40 -10.50 -7.15
N ASP A 85 11.84 -11.07 -6.09
CA ASP A 85 12.48 -12.13 -5.29
C ASP A 85 12.72 -13.38 -6.13
N GLU A 86 11.74 -13.77 -6.94
CA GLU A 86 11.90 -14.91 -7.87
C GLU A 86 12.97 -14.60 -8.93
N SER A 87 13.04 -13.37 -9.44
CA SER A 87 14.09 -12.96 -10.39
C SER A 87 15.48 -13.09 -9.76
N LEU A 88 15.65 -12.56 -8.55
CA LEU A 88 16.92 -12.62 -7.81
C LEU A 88 17.32 -14.07 -7.52
N LEU A 89 16.39 -14.88 -7.01
CA LEU A 89 16.62 -16.30 -6.74
C LEU A 89 17.12 -17.03 -7.99
N ARG A 90 16.47 -16.81 -9.14
CA ARG A 90 16.86 -17.44 -10.41
C ARG A 90 18.23 -16.98 -10.88
N LEU A 91 18.59 -15.71 -10.69
CA LEU A 91 19.94 -15.21 -10.99
C LEU A 91 21.00 -15.85 -10.08
N THR A 92 20.75 -15.96 -8.78
CA THR A 92 21.66 -16.64 -7.84
C THR A 92 21.82 -18.13 -8.18
N LEU A 93 20.74 -18.81 -8.56
CA LEU A 93 20.81 -20.20 -9.01
C LEU A 93 21.55 -20.34 -10.34
N ALA A 94 21.50 -19.33 -11.22
CA ALA A 94 22.24 -19.33 -12.47
C ALA A 94 23.76 -19.21 -12.25
N GLU A 95 24.19 -18.48 -11.21
CA GLU A 95 25.61 -18.34 -10.84
C GLU A 95 26.22 -19.66 -10.36
N SER A 96 25.42 -20.50 -9.72
CA SER A 96 25.80 -21.81 -9.18
C SER A 96 25.39 -22.99 -10.07
N ALA A 97 24.92 -22.72 -11.28
CA ALA A 97 24.45 -23.75 -12.20
C ALA A 97 25.60 -24.63 -12.68
N SER A 98 25.38 -25.94 -12.71
CA SER A 98 26.37 -26.95 -13.13
C SER A 98 26.64 -26.96 -14.63
N THR A 99 25.79 -26.34 -15.45
CA THR A 99 25.91 -26.29 -16.91
C THR A 99 25.58 -24.88 -17.43
N PRO A 100 26.22 -24.45 -18.53
CA PRO A 100 25.96 -23.15 -19.13
C PRO A 100 24.54 -23.04 -19.70
N GLU A 101 23.96 -24.14 -20.21
CA GLU A 101 22.59 -24.18 -20.72
C GLU A 101 21.58 -23.89 -19.61
N LYS A 102 21.73 -24.55 -18.45
CA LYS A 102 20.87 -24.31 -17.28
C LYS A 102 21.02 -22.90 -16.73
N ALA A 103 22.24 -22.35 -16.74
CA ALA A 103 22.47 -20.96 -16.36
C ALA A 103 21.74 -19.98 -17.29
N ALA A 104 21.74 -20.24 -18.60
CA ALA A 104 21.05 -19.41 -19.59
C ALA A 104 19.52 -19.47 -19.45
N GLU A 105 18.95 -20.67 -19.22
CA GLU A 105 17.52 -20.84 -18.96
C GLU A 105 17.06 -20.07 -17.72
N LEU A 106 17.80 -20.19 -16.61
CA LEU A 106 17.50 -19.49 -15.36
C LEU A 106 17.55 -17.97 -15.53
N ARG A 107 18.56 -17.46 -16.25
CA ARG A 107 18.65 -16.03 -16.59
C ARG A 107 17.48 -15.58 -17.47
N ALA A 108 17.09 -16.37 -18.47
CA ALA A 108 15.96 -16.04 -19.34
C ALA A 108 14.65 -15.92 -18.53
N VAL A 109 14.41 -16.84 -17.58
CA VAL A 109 13.24 -16.79 -16.70
C VAL A 109 13.29 -15.57 -15.78
N ALA A 110 14.44 -15.25 -15.18
CA ALA A 110 14.61 -14.04 -14.37
C ALA A 110 14.29 -12.77 -15.18
N MET A 111 14.80 -12.69 -16.41
CA MET A 111 14.55 -11.56 -17.29
C MET A 111 13.08 -11.46 -17.72
N GLN A 112 12.32 -12.56 -17.79
CA GLN A 112 10.87 -12.49 -18.04
C GLN A 112 10.12 -11.82 -16.88
N PHE A 113 10.44 -12.16 -15.63
CA PHE A 113 9.85 -11.53 -14.46
C PHE A 113 10.21 -10.04 -14.38
N LEU A 114 11.48 -9.68 -14.61
CA LEU A 114 11.91 -8.28 -14.68
C LEU A 114 11.27 -7.52 -15.86
N GLY A 115 11.11 -8.17 -17.01
CA GLY A 115 10.50 -7.59 -18.21
C GLY A 115 9.02 -7.27 -18.02
N ARG A 116 8.27 -8.10 -17.28
CA ARG A 116 6.87 -7.81 -16.91
C ARG A 116 6.76 -6.53 -16.09
N TRP A 117 7.75 -6.24 -15.23
CA TRP A 117 7.77 -4.98 -14.48
C TRP A 117 8.00 -3.77 -15.39
N LEU A 118 9.03 -3.82 -16.25
CA LEU A 118 9.35 -2.72 -17.16
C LEU A 118 8.21 -2.41 -18.15
N GLY A 119 7.50 -3.44 -18.63
CA GLY A 119 6.34 -3.27 -19.50
C GLY A 119 5.15 -2.54 -18.85
N ARG A 120 5.02 -2.60 -17.51
CA ARG A 120 3.98 -1.87 -16.77
C ARG A 120 4.29 -0.39 -16.61
N GLN A 121 5.56 -0.01 -16.46
CA GLN A 121 5.92 1.41 -16.40
C GLN A 121 5.63 2.12 -17.72
N SER A 122 5.76 1.42 -18.85
CA SER A 122 5.46 1.98 -20.18
C SER A 122 3.97 2.21 -20.44
N THR A 123 3.06 1.56 -19.69
CA THR A 123 1.61 1.70 -19.87
C THR A 123 0.98 2.72 -18.92
N ALA A 124 1.70 3.16 -17.89
CA ALA A 124 1.24 4.19 -16.95
C ALA A 124 1.48 5.64 -17.45
N GLN A 125 2.06 5.84 -18.64
CA GLN A 125 2.29 7.15 -19.28
C GLN A 125 1.38 7.41 -20.49
N GLY A 126 0.37 6.57 -20.72
CA GLY A 126 -0.59 6.68 -21.84
C GLY A 126 -1.92 7.29 -21.43
#